data_AF-A0A940PGQ4-F1
#
_entry.id   AF-A0A940PGQ4-F1
#
_cell.length_a   1.000
_cell.length_b   1.000
_cell.length_c   1.000
_cell.angle_alpha   90.00
_cell.angle_beta   90.00
_cell.angle_gamma   90.00
#
_symmetry.space_group_name_H-M   'P 1'
#
loop_
_entity.id
_entity.type
_entity.pdbx_description
1 polymer ?
#
loop_
_entity_poly.entity_id
_entity_poly.type
_entity_poly.pdbx_seq_one_letter_code
_entity_poly.pdbx_strand_id
1 'polypeptide(L)'
;MIIGYTSIMTPEEEKHLLAYGVDEIVFKDPDKTELDSFKQFMASNRAETIAIVRLSSIGESITIVQLLDCFMALAEENRTLHVVDQDMAERLTDQQFLSCIIAIAKSNKAAIIKRTILGQEKAKSEGRQGGRPTINPETVKRIQYLYYSEHYSLKEISAECNVALATAYKYVNLLLTEDYHVHPTETL
;
A
#
# COMPACT_ATOMS: atom_id res chain seq x y z
N MET A 1 -2.95 23.76 20.77
CA MET A 1 -3.87 22.64 21.10
C MET A 1 -3.13 21.33 20.90
N ILE A 2 -3.15 20.46 21.92
CA ILE A 2 -2.40 19.20 21.96
C ILE A 2 -3.41 18.04 22.04
N ILE A 3 -3.39 17.13 21.07
CA ILE A 3 -4.26 15.95 21.08
C ILE A 3 -3.42 14.68 21.16
N GLY A 4 -3.75 13.82 22.11
CA GLY A 4 -3.19 12.49 22.26
C GLY A 4 -3.82 11.50 21.28
N TYR A 5 -3.02 10.60 20.70
CA TYR A 5 -3.52 9.45 19.94
C TYR A 5 -2.93 8.15 20.47
N THR A 6 -3.75 7.12 20.61
CA THR A 6 -3.26 5.77 20.87
C THR A 6 -4.14 4.69 20.25
N SER A 7 -3.53 3.63 19.74
CA SER A 7 -4.19 2.40 19.32
C SER A 7 -4.25 1.33 20.40
N ILE A 8 -3.59 1.57 21.53
CA ILE A 8 -3.47 0.64 22.65
C ILE A 8 -3.98 1.34 23.90
N MET A 9 -5.14 0.91 24.43
CA MET A 9 -5.74 1.52 25.62
C MET A 9 -5.30 0.75 26.87
N THR A 10 -4.08 1.02 27.33
CA THR A 10 -3.62 0.58 28.66
C THR A 10 -3.70 1.74 29.65
N PRO A 11 -3.93 1.47 30.96
CA PRO A 11 -3.88 2.51 31.99
C PRO A 11 -2.56 3.27 32.03
N GLU A 12 -1.47 2.64 31.60
CA GLU A 12 -0.15 3.26 31.52
C GLU A 12 -0.04 4.25 30.36
N GLU A 13 -0.54 3.90 29.16
CA GLU A 13 -0.60 4.80 28.00
C GLU A 13 -1.43 6.05 28.31
N GLU A 14 -2.62 5.86 28.89
CA GLU A 14 -3.49 6.96 29.29
C GLU A 14 -2.81 7.85 30.32
N LYS A 15 -2.18 7.26 31.35
CA LYS A 15 -1.45 8.00 32.37
C LYS A 15 -0.31 8.85 31.78
N HIS A 16 0.45 8.33 30.82
CA HIS A 16 1.53 9.07 30.18
C HIS A 16 1.01 10.24 29.35
N LEU A 17 -0.06 10.05 28.56
CA LEU A 17 -0.69 11.13 27.80
C LEU A 17 -1.29 12.22 28.69
N LEU A 18 -1.98 11.83 29.76
CA LEU A 18 -2.53 12.77 30.74
C LEU A 18 -1.43 13.53 31.48
N ALA A 19 -0.33 12.86 31.84
CA ALA A 19 0.82 13.49 32.49
C ALA A 19 1.53 14.52 31.59
N TYR A 20 1.52 14.30 30.27
CA TYR A 20 2.03 15.28 29.30
C TYR A 20 1.12 16.53 29.17
N GLY A 21 -0.18 16.40 29.48
CA GLY A 21 -1.13 17.51 29.44
C GLY A 21 -1.87 17.64 28.11
N VAL A 22 -2.25 16.52 27.50
CA VAL A 22 -3.12 16.52 26.30
C VAL A 22 -4.52 17.06 26.61
N ASP A 23 -5.10 17.82 25.68
CA ASP A 23 -6.45 18.38 25.78
C ASP A 23 -7.52 17.28 25.60
N GLU A 24 -7.26 16.33 24.71
CA GLU A 24 -8.13 15.22 24.35
C GLU A 24 -7.29 13.98 24.00
N ILE A 25 -7.78 12.78 24.31
CA ILE A 25 -7.20 11.51 23.86
C ILE A 25 -8.14 10.87 22.85
N VAL A 26 -7.66 10.68 21.62
CA VAL A 26 -8.38 9.96 20.58
C VAL A 26 -7.86 8.53 20.50
N PHE A 27 -8.79 7.57 20.60
CA PHE A 27 -8.48 6.16 20.49
C PHE A 27 -8.68 5.65 19.05
N LYS A 28 -8.01 4.54 18.70
CA LYS A 28 -8.22 3.85 17.42
C LYS A 28 -9.70 3.51 17.22
N ASP A 29 -10.23 3.88 16.07
CA ASP A 29 -11.56 3.46 15.62
C ASP A 29 -11.60 1.91 15.53
N PRO A 30 -12.47 1.23 16.30
CA PRO A 30 -12.51 -0.24 16.35
C PRO A 30 -12.85 -0.87 14.99
N ASP A 31 -13.61 -0.17 14.15
CA ASP A 31 -14.09 -0.68 12.86
C ASP A 31 -13.07 -0.49 11.73
N LYS A 32 -11.92 0.11 12.02
CA LYS A 32 -10.86 0.42 11.05
C LYS A 32 -9.56 -0.27 11.36
N THR A 33 -8.74 -0.45 10.33
CA THR A 33 -7.33 -0.83 10.50
C THR A 33 -6.62 0.26 11.31
N GLU A 34 -5.51 -0.09 11.99
CA GLU A 34 -4.73 0.89 12.74
C GLU A 34 -4.30 2.08 11.86
N LEU A 35 -3.90 1.79 10.61
CA LEU A 35 -3.49 2.80 9.64
C LEU A 35 -4.65 3.71 9.22
N ASP A 36 -5.81 3.14 8.89
CA ASP A 36 -6.95 3.92 8.40
C ASP A 36 -7.57 4.76 9.52
N SER A 37 -7.59 4.24 10.74
CA SER A 37 -7.95 4.98 11.94
C SER A 37 -7.02 6.18 12.14
N PHE A 38 -5.71 5.98 12.10
CA PHE A 38 -4.75 7.07 12.27
C PHE A 38 -4.86 8.11 11.15
N LYS A 39 -5.04 7.68 9.90
CA LYS A 39 -5.27 8.60 8.77
C LYS A 39 -6.53 9.42 8.94
N GLN A 40 -7.63 8.80 9.38
CA GLN A 40 -8.86 9.52 9.66
C GLN A 40 -8.66 10.52 10.80
N PHE A 41 -8.01 10.11 11.89
CA PHE A 41 -7.67 11.00 12.99
C PHE A 41 -6.93 12.22 12.45
N MET A 42 -5.83 12.01 11.72
CA MET A 42 -5.00 13.06 11.12
C MET A 42 -5.78 14.02 10.20
N ALA A 43 -6.77 13.51 9.46
CA ALA A 43 -7.62 14.31 8.58
C ALA A 43 -8.70 15.11 9.34
N SER A 44 -9.24 14.55 10.42
CA SER A 44 -10.35 15.13 11.19
C SER A 44 -9.91 16.16 12.22
N ASN A 45 -8.64 16.17 12.62
CA ASN A 45 -8.12 17.09 13.63
C ASN A 45 -7.07 18.05 13.07
N ARG A 46 -7.00 19.25 13.67
CA ARG A 46 -6.06 20.32 13.31
C ARG A 46 -5.16 20.70 14.49
N ALA A 47 -4.90 19.75 15.40
CA ALA A 47 -4.02 20.00 16.54
C ALA A 47 -2.60 20.34 16.07
N GLU A 48 -2.01 21.37 16.69
CA GLU A 48 -0.63 21.80 16.42
C GLU A 48 0.36 20.72 16.83
N THR A 49 0.08 20.04 17.94
CA THR A 49 0.89 18.93 18.45
C THR A 49 0.05 17.69 18.58
N ILE A 50 0.50 16.61 17.94
CA ILE A 50 0.00 15.26 18.15
C ILE A 50 0.90 14.58 19.15
N ALA A 51 0.36 14.17 20.30
CA ALA A 51 1.10 13.44 21.32
C ALA A 51 0.83 11.93 21.19
N ILE A 52 1.89 11.14 21.21
CA ILE A 52 1.82 9.68 21.31
C ILE A 52 2.80 9.23 22.40
N VAL A 53 2.55 8.10 23.04
CA VAL A 53 3.51 7.59 24.03
C VAL A 53 4.76 7.08 23.31
N ARG A 54 4.59 6.20 22.31
CA ARG A 54 5.64 5.68 21.44
C ARG A 54 5.13 5.57 20.01
N LEU A 55 6.04 5.37 19.05
CA LEU A 55 5.65 5.09 17.66
C LEU A 55 4.71 3.87 17.53
N SER A 56 4.91 2.83 18.36
CA SER A 56 4.03 1.65 18.41
C SER A 56 2.62 1.97 18.91
N SER A 57 2.43 3.09 19.64
CA SER A 57 1.11 3.55 20.08
C SER A 57 0.26 4.05 18.92
N ILE A 58 0.82 4.26 17.72
CA ILE A 58 0.03 4.54 16.51
C ILE A 58 -0.60 3.24 15.97
N GLY A 59 0.13 2.14 16.07
CA GLY A 59 -0.27 0.80 15.62
C GLY A 59 0.92 -0.15 15.55
N GLU A 60 0.75 -1.38 16.03
CA GLU A 60 1.83 -2.38 16.09
C GLU A 60 2.18 -2.95 14.72
N SER A 61 1.20 -3.01 13.80
CA SER A 61 1.37 -3.58 12.46
C SER A 61 1.74 -2.52 11.41
N ILE A 62 1.81 -1.25 11.80
CA ILE A 62 2.05 -0.15 10.87
C ILE A 62 3.56 0.07 10.70
N THR A 63 3.99 0.13 9.44
CA THR A 63 5.37 0.50 9.11
C THR A 63 5.53 2.02 9.00
N ILE A 64 6.74 2.51 9.27
CA ILE A 64 7.06 3.94 9.14
C ILE A 64 6.86 4.47 7.70
N VAL A 65 6.97 3.59 6.70
CA VAL A 65 6.74 3.92 5.28
C VAL A 65 5.26 4.22 5.02
N GLN A 66 4.34 3.52 5.69
CA GLN A 66 2.89 3.75 5.57
C GLN A 66 2.45 5.06 6.24
N LEU A 67 3.20 5.52 7.24
CA LEU A 67 2.95 6.78 7.95
C LEU A 67 3.60 8.00 7.28
N LEU A 68 4.42 7.78 6.25
CA LEU A 68 5.21 8.84 5.61
C LEU A 68 4.34 10.03 5.17
N ASP A 69 3.21 9.77 4.52
CA ASP A 69 2.34 10.83 4.00
C ASP A 69 1.71 11.64 5.16
N CYS A 70 1.34 10.99 6.27
CA CYS A 70 0.83 11.67 7.46
C CYS A 70 1.88 12.56 8.11
N PHE A 71 3.12 12.10 8.22
CA PHE A 71 4.21 12.87 8.82
C PHE A 71 4.66 14.03 7.94
N MET A 72 4.67 13.83 6.62
CA MET A 72 4.91 14.93 5.67
C MET A 72 3.83 16.00 5.77
N ALA A 73 2.56 15.59 5.86
CA ALA A 73 1.45 16.53 6.04
C ALA A 73 1.58 17.34 7.34
N LEU A 74 2.00 16.71 8.46
CA LEU A 74 2.29 17.45 9.70
C LEU A 74 3.34 18.53 9.47
N ALA A 75 4.49 18.16 8.88
CA ALA A 75 5.59 19.07 8.65
C ALA A 75 5.20 20.23 7.71
N GLU A 76 4.42 19.96 6.65
CA GLU A 76 3.93 20.97 5.71
C GLU A 76 2.94 21.95 6.36
N GLU A 77 2.13 21.46 7.31
CA GLU A 77 1.17 22.27 8.06
C GLU A 77 1.79 22.99 9.29
N ASN A 78 3.12 22.93 9.47
CA ASN A 78 3.85 23.40 10.66
C ASN A 78 3.34 22.78 11.99
N ARG A 79 2.77 21.58 11.89
CA ARG A 79 2.36 20.76 13.03
C ARG A 79 3.48 19.79 13.40
N THR A 80 3.42 19.24 14.61
CA THR A 80 4.47 18.35 15.10
C THR A 80 3.93 17.08 15.74
N LEU A 81 4.81 16.09 15.86
CA LEU A 81 4.59 14.85 16.59
C LEU A 81 5.47 14.86 17.84
N HIS A 82 4.87 14.77 19.01
CA HIS A 82 5.55 14.62 20.28
C HIS A 82 5.47 13.17 20.75
N VAL A 83 6.59 12.61 21.21
CA VAL A 83 6.68 11.23 21.73
C VAL A 83 6.99 11.32 23.21
N VAL A 84 6.01 10.94 24.06
CA VAL A 84 6.09 11.12 25.51
C VAL A 84 7.17 10.23 26.15
N ASP A 85 7.28 8.98 25.70
CA ASP A 85 8.23 7.98 26.25
C ASP A 85 9.61 8.07 25.56
N GLN A 86 10.07 9.29 25.31
CA GLN A 86 11.41 9.52 24.77
C GLN A 86 12.45 9.31 25.88
N ASP A 87 12.81 8.05 26.15
CA ASP A 87 14.00 7.68 26.96
C ASP A 87 15.33 8.21 26.35
N MET A 88 15.25 8.78 25.15
CA MET A 88 16.36 9.43 24.45
C MET A 88 16.54 10.86 24.95
N ALA A 89 17.25 11.00 26.08
CA ALA A 89 17.98 12.19 26.52
C ALA A 89 17.93 13.40 25.54
N GLU A 90 17.02 14.34 25.79
CA GLU A 90 17.09 15.80 25.52
C GLU A 90 18.05 16.31 24.40
N ARG A 91 17.95 15.83 23.16
CA ARG A 91 18.84 16.32 22.09
C ARG A 91 18.16 16.76 20.80
N LEU A 92 16.92 16.34 20.56
CA LEU A 92 16.17 16.72 19.37
C LEU A 92 14.86 17.37 19.78
N THR A 93 14.54 18.50 19.18
CA THR A 93 13.19 19.08 19.20
C THR A 93 12.21 18.16 18.47
N ASP A 94 10.91 18.26 18.78
CA ASP A 94 9.87 17.47 18.09
C ASP A 94 9.92 17.64 16.57
N GLN A 95 10.21 18.86 16.09
CA GLN A 95 10.38 19.13 14.65
C GLN A 95 11.59 18.41 14.05
N GLN A 96 12.71 18.39 14.77
CA GLN A 96 13.90 17.64 14.34
C GLN A 96 13.63 16.14 14.34
N PHE A 97 12.96 15.64 15.38
CA PHE A 97 12.58 14.23 15.48
C PHE A 97 11.63 13.81 14.34
N LEU A 98 10.59 14.61 14.07
CA LEU A 98 9.68 14.41 12.95
C LEU A 98 10.45 14.43 11.61
N SER A 99 11.36 15.38 11.42
CA SER A 99 12.20 15.46 10.21
C SER A 99 13.08 14.21 10.04
N CYS A 100 13.69 13.73 11.13
CA CYS A 100 14.47 12.49 11.13
C CYS A 100 13.62 11.28 10.74
N ILE A 101 12.42 11.14 11.32
CA ILE A 101 11.48 10.07 10.98
C ILE A 101 11.11 10.12 9.50
N ILE A 102 10.76 11.30 8.97
CA ILE A 102 10.43 11.47 7.55
C ILE A 102 11.61 11.02 6.68
N ALA A 103 12.84 11.40 7.02
CA ALA A 103 14.03 11.00 6.29
C ALA A 103 14.25 9.47 6.32
N ILE A 104 14.08 8.84 7.49
CA ILE A 104 14.17 7.39 7.67
C ILE A 104 13.08 6.68 6.84
N ALA A 105 11.86 7.18 6.85
CA ALA A 105 10.75 6.61 6.09
C ALA A 105 10.98 6.70 4.57
N LYS A 106 11.46 7.85 4.08
CA LYS A 106 11.83 8.03 2.66
C LYS A 106 12.95 7.07 2.25
N SER A 107 13.99 6.94 3.07
CA SER A 107 15.11 6.02 2.81
C SER A 107 14.64 4.56 2.76
N ASN A 108 13.80 4.14 3.71
CA ASN A 108 13.23 2.80 3.71
C ASN A 108 12.34 2.54 2.49
N LYS A 109 11.50 3.50 2.09
CA LYS A 109 10.68 3.38 0.88
C LYS A 109 11.55 3.16 -0.37
N ALA A 110 12.62 3.95 -0.52
CA ALA A 110 13.57 3.78 -1.62
C ALA A 110 14.28 2.41 -1.59
N ALA A 111 14.69 1.95 -0.40
CA ALA A 111 15.33 0.64 -0.23
C ALA A 111 14.37 -0.51 -0.59
N ILE A 112 13.09 -0.43 -0.19
CA ILE A 112 12.06 -1.42 -0.55
C ILE A 112 11.90 -1.48 -2.07
N ILE A 113 11.69 -0.32 -2.72
CA ILE A 113 11.53 -0.24 -4.18
C ILE A 113 12.73 -0.88 -4.90
N LYS A 114 13.95 -0.52 -4.50
CA LYS A 114 15.18 -1.07 -5.09
C LYS A 114 15.26 -2.59 -4.94
N ARG A 115 14.98 -3.11 -3.74
CA ARG A 115 14.99 -4.56 -3.48
C ARG A 115 13.93 -5.29 -4.31
N THR A 116 12.73 -4.71 -4.47
CA THR A 116 11.67 -5.29 -5.29
C THR A 116 12.08 -5.37 -6.76
N ILE A 117 12.67 -4.31 -7.32
CA ILE A 117 13.14 -4.29 -8.71
C ILE A 117 14.21 -5.35 -8.92
N LEU A 118 15.25 -5.37 -8.08
CA LEU A 118 16.33 -6.37 -8.17
C LEU A 118 15.80 -7.81 -8.02
N GLY A 119 14.83 -8.02 -7.14
CA GLY A 119 14.17 -9.32 -6.97
C GLY A 119 13.36 -9.74 -8.20
N GLN A 120 12.65 -8.81 -8.83
CA GLN A 120 11.92 -9.06 -10.07
C GLN A 120 12.86 -9.37 -11.24
N GLU A 121 13.95 -8.60 -11.40
CA GLU A 121 14.97 -8.83 -12.43
C GLU A 121 15.63 -10.20 -12.25
N LYS A 122 16.01 -10.55 -11.02
CA LYS A 122 16.55 -11.87 -10.70
C LYS A 122 15.57 -12.99 -11.07
N ALA A 123 14.31 -12.88 -10.66
CA ALA A 123 13.30 -13.89 -10.98
C ALA A 123 13.08 -14.01 -12.50
N LYS A 124 13.08 -12.90 -13.24
CA LYS A 124 13.02 -12.91 -14.71
C LYS A 124 14.22 -13.63 -15.33
N SER A 125 15.43 -13.38 -14.83
CA SER A 125 16.65 -14.06 -15.32
C SER A 125 16.64 -15.57 -15.06
N GLU A 126 15.93 -16.01 -14.01
CA GLU A 126 15.70 -17.42 -13.67
C GLU A 126 14.53 -18.05 -14.46
N GLY A 127 13.97 -17.33 -15.45
CA GLY A 127 12.90 -17.83 -16.32
C GLY A 127 11.48 -17.63 -15.78
N ARG A 128 11.30 -16.95 -14.64
CA ARG A 128 9.95 -16.62 -14.13
C ARG A 128 9.30 -15.56 -15.01
N GLN A 129 8.22 -15.93 -15.70
CA GLN A 129 7.34 -14.96 -16.36
C GLN A 129 6.36 -14.38 -15.36
N GLY A 130 6.46 -13.07 -15.11
CA GLY A 130 5.49 -12.33 -14.30
C GLY A 130 4.19 -12.03 -15.07
N GLY A 131 3.20 -11.47 -14.37
CA GLY A 131 1.91 -11.06 -14.96
C GLY A 131 0.77 -12.06 -14.74
N ARG A 132 -0.41 -11.72 -15.23
CA ARG A 132 -1.57 -12.63 -15.23
C ARG A 132 -1.29 -13.76 -16.23
N PRO A 133 -1.45 -15.04 -15.84
CA PRO A 133 -1.31 -16.15 -16.78
C PRO A 133 -2.14 -15.89 -18.05
N THR A 134 -1.52 -16.12 -19.20
CA THR A 134 -2.22 -16.03 -20.48
C THR A 134 -3.25 -17.13 -20.58
N ILE A 135 -4.30 -16.88 -21.37
CA ILE A 135 -5.28 -17.92 -21.71
C ILE A 135 -4.57 -19.11 -22.37
N ASN A 136 -5.07 -20.32 -22.14
CA ASN A 136 -4.53 -21.52 -22.77
C ASN A 136 -4.65 -21.39 -24.31
N PRO A 137 -3.55 -21.62 -25.07
CA PRO A 137 -3.59 -21.62 -26.54
C PRO A 137 -4.69 -22.51 -27.14
N GLU A 138 -4.99 -23.65 -26.52
CA GLU A 138 -6.06 -24.55 -26.97
C GLU A 138 -7.44 -23.91 -26.84
N THR A 139 -7.67 -23.13 -25.78
CA THR A 139 -8.91 -22.35 -25.64
C THR A 139 -8.99 -21.26 -26.70
N VAL A 140 -7.88 -20.61 -27.07
CA VAL A 140 -7.84 -19.62 -28.16
C VAL A 140 -8.22 -20.26 -29.49
N LYS A 141 -7.61 -21.41 -29.83
CA LYS A 141 -7.95 -22.18 -31.03
C LYS A 141 -9.43 -22.57 -31.05
N ARG A 142 -9.97 -23.00 -29.91
CA ARG A 142 -11.39 -23.37 -29.78
C ARG A 142 -12.32 -22.18 -30.02
N ILE A 143 -12.01 -21.01 -29.45
CA ILE A 143 -12.75 -19.76 -29.67
C ILE A 143 -12.79 -19.42 -31.16
N GLN A 144 -11.63 -19.47 -31.83
CA GLN A 144 -11.50 -19.17 -33.25
C GLN A 144 -12.27 -20.17 -34.11
N TYR A 145 -12.13 -21.46 -33.84
CA TYR A 145 -12.86 -22.52 -34.55
C TYR A 145 -14.37 -22.30 -34.48
N LEU A 146 -14.92 -22.04 -33.28
CA LEU A 146 -16.36 -21.81 -33.12
C LEU A 146 -16.83 -20.54 -33.83
N TYR A 147 -16.01 -19.49 -33.82
CA TYR A 147 -16.32 -18.24 -34.51
C TYR A 147 -16.36 -18.40 -36.03
N TYR A 148 -15.33 -19.01 -36.62
CA TYR A 148 -15.24 -19.23 -38.08
C TYR A 148 -16.20 -20.31 -38.60
N SER A 149 -16.78 -21.13 -37.73
CA SER A 149 -17.86 -22.04 -38.11
C SER A 149 -19.18 -21.32 -38.43
N GLU A 150 -19.28 -20.02 -38.13
CA GLU A 150 -20.47 -19.15 -38.32
C GLU A 150 -21.78 -19.65 -37.68
N HIS A 151 -21.72 -20.72 -36.87
CA HIS A 151 -22.87 -21.32 -36.19
C HIS A 151 -23.06 -20.84 -34.74
N TYR A 152 -22.11 -20.08 -34.20
CA TYR A 152 -22.11 -19.65 -32.80
C TYR A 152 -21.96 -18.15 -32.65
N SER A 153 -22.77 -17.54 -31.79
CA SER A 153 -22.58 -16.15 -31.35
C SER A 153 -21.43 -16.02 -30.34
N LEU A 154 -20.87 -14.83 -30.21
CA LEU A 154 -19.82 -14.54 -29.22
C LEU A 154 -20.24 -14.86 -27.76
N LYS A 155 -21.54 -14.75 -27.44
CA LYS A 155 -22.06 -15.11 -26.12
C LYS A 155 -22.04 -16.63 -25.92
N GLU A 156 -22.42 -17.40 -26.94
CA GLU A 156 -22.37 -18.86 -26.89
C GLU A 156 -20.93 -19.36 -26.85
N ILE A 157 -20.02 -18.75 -27.62
CA ILE A 157 -18.58 -19.06 -27.58
C ILE A 157 -17.99 -18.78 -26.20
N SER A 158 -18.36 -17.65 -25.59
CA SER A 158 -17.95 -17.28 -24.23
C SER A 158 -18.39 -18.33 -23.20
N ALA A 159 -19.64 -18.78 -23.27
CA ALA A 159 -20.16 -19.82 -22.39
C ALA A 159 -19.49 -21.19 -22.63
N GLU A 160 -19.39 -21.60 -23.89
CA GLU A 160 -18.82 -22.89 -24.32
C GLU A 160 -17.32 -23.01 -23.96
N CYS A 161 -16.56 -21.92 -24.12
CA CYS A 161 -15.14 -21.90 -23.79
C CYS A 161 -14.85 -21.54 -22.32
N ASN A 162 -15.90 -21.28 -21.52
CA ASN A 162 -15.80 -20.82 -20.14
C ASN A 162 -14.86 -19.60 -19.97
N VAL A 163 -15.03 -18.60 -20.84
CA VAL A 163 -14.28 -17.35 -20.81
C VAL A 163 -15.22 -16.17 -20.73
N ALA A 164 -14.74 -15.03 -20.21
CA ALA A 164 -15.52 -13.79 -20.26
C ALA A 164 -15.80 -13.38 -21.72
N LEU A 165 -16.93 -12.71 -21.95
CA LEU A 165 -17.31 -12.22 -23.28
C LEU A 165 -16.23 -11.34 -23.91
N ALA A 166 -15.59 -10.49 -23.12
CA ALA A 166 -14.47 -9.65 -23.55
C ALA A 166 -13.25 -10.49 -23.99
N THR A 167 -13.00 -11.63 -23.34
CA THR A 167 -11.95 -12.57 -23.71
C THR A 167 -12.27 -13.23 -25.05
N ALA A 168 -13.50 -13.73 -25.24
CA ALA A 168 -13.92 -14.26 -26.53
C ALA A 168 -13.76 -13.19 -27.63
N TYR A 169 -14.26 -11.97 -27.39
CA TYR A 169 -14.14 -10.84 -28.31
C TYR A 169 -12.68 -10.50 -28.67
N LYS A 170 -11.78 -10.56 -27.69
CA LYS A 170 -10.35 -10.31 -27.90
C LYS A 170 -9.69 -11.34 -28.83
N TYR A 171 -10.08 -12.61 -28.73
CA TYR A 171 -9.34 -13.70 -29.37
C TYR A 171 -9.92 -14.19 -30.71
N VAL A 172 -11.13 -13.76 -31.11
CA VAL A 172 -11.73 -14.19 -32.39
C VAL A 172 -10.95 -13.74 -33.63
N ASN A 173 -10.38 -12.54 -33.62
CA ASN A 173 -9.63 -11.97 -34.76
C ASN A 173 -8.13 -11.79 -34.47
N LEU A 174 -7.64 -12.32 -33.36
CA LEU A 174 -6.21 -12.25 -33.05
C LEU A 174 -5.49 -13.29 -33.91
N LEU A 175 -4.70 -12.86 -34.89
CA LEU A 175 -3.82 -13.74 -35.63
C LEU A 175 -2.87 -14.42 -34.63
N LEU A 176 -2.90 -15.76 -34.59
CA LEU A 176 -1.88 -16.54 -33.90
C LEU A 176 -0.59 -16.41 -34.71
N THR A 177 0.22 -15.39 -34.44
CA THR A 177 1.57 -15.34 -34.98
C THR A 177 2.38 -16.48 -34.36
N GLU A 178 3.15 -17.22 -35.17
CA GLU A 178 4.00 -18.34 -34.74
C GLU A 178 5.02 -17.92 -33.66
N ASP A 179 5.24 -16.62 -33.46
CA ASP A 179 6.01 -16.03 -32.35
C ASP A 179 5.24 -15.93 -31.02
N TYR A 180 4.37 -16.90 -30.70
CA TYR A 180 3.91 -17.12 -29.32
C TYR A 180 4.94 -17.87 -28.45
N HIS A 181 6.21 -17.86 -28.88
CA HIS A 181 7.35 -18.07 -28.00
C HIS A 181 7.85 -16.72 -27.50
N VAL A 182 7.53 -16.45 -26.23
CA VAL A 182 8.32 -15.70 -25.25
C VAL A 182 9.41 -14.82 -25.86
N HIS A 183 9.10 -13.56 -26.17
CA HIS A 183 10.14 -12.55 -26.41
C HIS A 183 9.82 -11.22 -25.74
N PRO A 184 10.89 -10.49 -25.37
CA PRO A 184 10.96 -9.66 -24.17
C PRO A 184 10.29 -8.32 -24.42
N THR A 185 9.65 -7.79 -23.39
CA THR A 185 9.23 -6.39 -23.37
C THR A 185 10.48 -5.51 -23.21
N GLU A 186 11.20 -5.29 -24.30
CA GLU A 186 11.96 -4.06 -24.49
C GLU A 186 10.94 -2.96 -24.79
N THR A 187 10.86 -1.93 -23.94
CA THR A 187 11.11 -0.54 -24.35
C THR A 187 11.01 0.45 -23.19
N LEU A 188 12.06 1.30 -23.15
CA LEU A 188 12.12 2.73 -22.79
C LEU A 188 11.84 3.17 -21.35
#